data_AF-A0A2L0RXD1-F1
#
_entry.id   AF-A0A2L0RXD1-F1
#
_cell.length_a   1.000
_cell.length_b   1.000
_cell.length_c   1.000
_cell.angle_alpha   90.00
_cell.angle_beta   90.00
_cell.angle_gamma   90.00
#
_symmetry.space_group_name_H-M   'P 1'
#
loop_
_entity.id
_entity.type
_entity.pdbx_description
1 polymer ?
#
loop_
_entity_poly.entity_id
_entity_poly.type
_entity_poly.pdbx_seq_one_letter_code
_entity_poly.pdbx_strand_id
1 'polypeptide(L)'
;MENGRQGKARSAGQGRINWPGTLLGGRPQSRDDVRWHMRSHCAHELWLVIVDASASTRRHRALSDAKGLLAQLFDDAYRQRARLALLTASGQAPKWQVQGLKAAKNLAHWLEQLGAGGGTPLLAALIEAGHWLVARRKRYPAEQQRLLVITDGRLKVIDGLSLLACPGLLVDIERGPIRLGRARELAIGLQLDYRHIDDV
;
A
#
# COMPACT_ATOMS: atom_id res chain seq x y z
N MET A 1 -21.82 -15.30 -35.30
CA MET A 1 -20.79 -14.27 -35.02
C MET A 1 -21.19 -13.67 -33.68
N GLU A 2 -20.44 -13.62 -32.59
CA GLU A 2 -18.99 -13.69 -32.37
C GLU A 2 -18.75 -14.02 -30.87
N ASN A 3 -17.52 -14.48 -30.58
CA ASN A 3 -17.10 -15.21 -29.39
C ASN A 3 -17.01 -14.40 -28.08
N GLY A 4 -17.55 -14.95 -26.99
CA GLY A 4 -17.21 -14.58 -25.61
C GLY A 4 -16.38 -15.67 -24.92
N ARG A 5 -15.04 -15.62 -25.04
CA ARG A 5 -14.11 -16.42 -24.24
C ARG A 5 -14.09 -15.88 -22.80
N GLN A 6 -15.02 -16.33 -21.95
CA GLN A 6 -14.86 -16.23 -20.49
C GLN A 6 -14.27 -17.53 -19.95
N GLY A 7 -13.11 -17.40 -19.30
CA GLY A 7 -12.37 -18.52 -18.72
C GLY A 7 -13.24 -19.31 -17.74
N LYS A 8 -13.23 -20.64 -17.89
CA LYS A 8 -13.93 -21.59 -17.03
C LYS A 8 -13.69 -21.30 -15.55
N ALA A 9 -14.75 -20.99 -14.81
CA ALA A 9 -14.80 -21.12 -13.37
C ALA A 9 -14.35 -22.55 -13.01
N ARG A 10 -13.25 -22.67 -12.25
CA ARG A 10 -12.76 -23.97 -11.80
C ARG A 10 -13.85 -24.64 -10.95
N SER A 11 -14.06 -25.93 -11.23
CA SER A 11 -15.14 -26.76 -10.71
C SER A 11 -15.29 -26.71 -9.19
N ALA A 12 -16.54 -26.60 -8.76
CA ALA A 12 -17.03 -26.47 -7.39
C ALA A 12 -16.89 -27.76 -6.54
N GLY A 13 -15.70 -28.37 -6.50
CA GLY A 13 -15.52 -29.70 -5.88
C GLY A 13 -14.73 -29.76 -4.57
N GLN A 14 -14.11 -28.66 -4.09
CA GLN A 14 -13.10 -28.72 -3.00
C GLN A 14 -13.19 -27.56 -1.98
N GLY A 15 -14.39 -27.04 -1.70
CA GLY A 15 -14.62 -25.97 -0.71
C GLY A 15 -15.08 -26.48 0.67
N ARG A 16 -15.21 -25.59 1.67
CA ARG A 16 -16.03 -25.90 2.87
C ARG A 16 -17.50 -25.78 2.48
N ILE A 17 -18.31 -26.78 2.80
CA ILE A 17 -19.75 -26.77 2.51
C ILE A 17 -20.43 -25.64 3.30
N ASN A 18 -21.27 -24.84 2.64
CA ASN A 18 -22.18 -23.89 3.27
C ASN A 18 -23.46 -24.62 3.66
N TRP A 19 -23.41 -25.36 4.78
CA TRP A 19 -24.58 -26.10 5.27
C TRP A 19 -25.81 -25.22 5.51
N PRO A 20 -25.71 -24.02 6.14
CA PRO A 20 -26.86 -23.16 6.33
C PRO A 20 -27.51 -22.73 5.01
N GLY A 21 -26.72 -22.26 4.04
CA GLY A 21 -27.23 -21.84 2.73
C GLY A 21 -27.78 -23.00 1.89
N THR A 22 -27.27 -24.21 2.10
CA THR A 22 -27.76 -25.43 1.46
C THR A 22 -29.13 -25.82 2.03
N LEU A 23 -29.25 -25.90 3.36
CA LEU A 23 -30.48 -26.35 4.04
C LEU A 23 -31.63 -25.34 3.94
N LEU A 24 -31.32 -24.04 3.90
CA LEU A 24 -32.33 -22.99 3.64
C LEU A 24 -32.92 -23.07 2.22
N GLY A 25 -32.24 -23.73 1.29
CA GLY A 25 -32.74 -24.02 -0.06
C GLY A 25 -33.56 -25.31 -0.16
N GLY A 26 -33.76 -26.02 0.96
CA GLY A 26 -34.39 -27.34 1.01
C GLY A 26 -33.39 -28.46 1.30
N ARG A 27 -33.90 -29.70 1.42
CA ARG A 27 -33.05 -30.88 1.64
C ARG A 27 -32.34 -31.22 0.32
N PRO A 28 -30.99 -31.18 0.26
CA PRO A 28 -30.26 -31.50 -0.97
C PRO A 28 -30.50 -32.96 -1.37
N GLN A 29 -30.81 -33.21 -2.64
CA GLN A 29 -31.07 -34.54 -3.21
C GLN A 29 -29.89 -35.02 -4.07
N SER A 30 -29.08 -34.10 -4.58
CA SER A 30 -27.84 -34.35 -5.32
C SER A 30 -26.64 -33.62 -4.69
N ARG A 31 -25.42 -34.05 -5.04
CA ARG A 31 -24.18 -33.33 -4.70
C ARG A 31 -24.13 -31.92 -5.31
N ASP A 32 -24.84 -31.69 -6.41
CA ASP A 32 -24.92 -30.38 -7.07
C ASP A 32 -25.78 -29.38 -6.28
N ASP A 33 -26.66 -29.86 -5.40
CA ASP A 33 -27.50 -29.02 -4.54
C ASP A 33 -26.71 -28.45 -3.35
N VAL A 34 -25.55 -29.05 -3.06
CA VAL A 34 -24.68 -28.63 -1.98
C VAL A 34 -24.05 -27.29 -2.35
N ARG A 35 -24.45 -26.23 -1.63
CA ARG A 35 -23.83 -24.92 -1.79
C ARG A 35 -22.50 -24.93 -1.07
N TRP A 36 -21.46 -24.56 -1.77
CA TRP A 36 -20.13 -24.40 -1.19
C TRP A 36 -19.97 -22.97 -0.70
N HIS A 37 -19.32 -22.77 0.45
CA HIS A 37 -18.74 -21.47 0.71
C HIS A 37 -17.71 -21.24 -0.40
N MET A 38 -17.97 -20.29 -1.29
CA MET A 38 -16.87 -19.64 -1.98
C MET A 38 -15.94 -19.17 -0.87
N ARG A 39 -14.75 -19.76 -0.80
CA ARG A 39 -13.65 -19.15 -0.07
C ARG A 39 -13.51 -17.77 -0.70
N SER A 40 -14.08 -16.75 -0.07
CA SER A 40 -13.71 -15.35 -0.29
C SER A 40 -12.28 -15.21 0.22
N HIS A 41 -11.35 -15.79 -0.51
CA HIS A 41 -9.95 -15.87 -0.15
C HIS A 41 -9.27 -14.63 -0.70
N CYS A 42 -8.60 -13.96 0.24
CA CYS A 42 -7.49 -13.03 0.06
C CYS A 42 -7.86 -11.55 0.03
N ALA A 43 -7.10 -10.80 0.84
CA ALA A 43 -6.96 -9.36 0.72
C ALA A 43 -6.66 -9.04 -0.74
N HIS A 44 -7.64 -8.46 -1.44
CA HIS A 44 -7.46 -8.04 -2.83
C HIS A 44 -6.49 -6.87 -2.94
N GLU A 45 -6.07 -6.28 -1.82
CA GLU A 45 -5.32 -5.05 -1.81
C GLU A 45 -4.06 -5.16 -0.95
N LEU A 46 -2.97 -4.65 -1.51
CA LEU A 46 -1.69 -4.44 -0.88
C LEU A 46 -1.40 -2.95 -0.92
N TRP A 47 -1.24 -2.35 0.26
CA TRP A 47 -0.83 -0.97 0.41
C TRP A 47 0.66 -0.94 0.71
N LEU A 48 1.43 -0.42 -0.24
CA LEU A 48 2.83 -0.09 -0.04
C LEU A 48 2.92 1.36 0.43
N VAL A 49 3.49 1.56 1.60
CA VAL A 49 3.69 2.88 2.18
C VAL A 49 5.19 3.15 2.22
N ILE A 50 5.62 4.25 1.60
CA ILE A 50 7.00 4.73 1.63
C ILE A 50 7.00 6.02 2.43
N VAL A 51 7.76 6.05 3.52
CA VAL A 51 7.85 7.23 4.39
C VAL A 51 9.27 7.75 4.42
N ASP A 52 9.44 8.99 4.00
CA ASP A 52 10.65 9.76 4.20
C ASP A 52 10.71 10.23 5.66
N ALA A 53 11.60 9.62 6.43
CA ALA A 53 11.78 9.95 7.84
C ALA A 53 13.02 10.82 8.04
N SER A 54 13.23 11.80 7.14
CA SER A 54 14.28 12.81 7.28
C SER A 54 14.15 13.49 8.65
N ALA A 55 15.23 13.55 9.42
CA ALA A 55 15.32 14.31 10.68
C ALA A 55 15.24 15.83 10.47
N SER A 56 14.77 16.31 9.31
CA SER A 56 14.58 17.74 9.05
C SER A 56 13.23 18.25 9.60
N THR A 57 12.86 17.73 10.77
CA THR A 57 11.87 18.28 11.70
C THR A 57 12.36 19.59 12.30
N ARG A 58 12.54 20.64 11.48
CA ARG A 58 12.60 22.01 12.01
C ARG A 58 11.21 22.55 12.38
N ARG A 59 10.15 21.73 12.23
CA ARG A 59 8.76 22.02 12.61
C ARG A 59 8.09 20.74 13.13
N HIS A 60 7.99 20.57 14.45
CA HIS A 60 7.38 19.40 15.10
C HIS A 60 5.97 19.05 14.60
N ARG A 61 5.24 20.04 14.05
CA ARG A 61 3.84 19.88 13.62
C ARG A 61 3.66 18.99 12.38
N ALA A 62 4.48 19.15 11.34
CA ALA A 62 4.32 18.39 10.09
C ALA A 62 4.50 16.87 10.28
N LEU A 63 5.45 16.49 11.15
CA LEU A 63 5.67 15.08 11.49
C LEU A 63 4.53 14.52 12.34
N SER A 64 4.00 15.29 13.30
CA SER A 64 2.84 14.87 14.08
C SER A 64 1.61 14.62 13.20
N ASP A 65 1.35 15.50 12.23
CA ASP A 65 0.23 15.32 11.29
C ASP A 65 0.46 14.08 10.41
N ALA A 66 1.69 13.86 9.93
CA ALA A 66 2.03 12.66 9.15
C ALA A 66 1.86 11.37 9.94
N LYS A 67 2.24 11.36 11.24
CA LYS A 67 1.99 10.23 12.14
C LYS A 67 0.49 9.98 12.33
N GLY A 68 -0.31 11.04 12.47
CA GLY A 68 -1.77 10.94 12.56
C GLY A 68 -2.40 10.34 11.30
N LEU A 69 -1.98 10.82 10.11
CA LEU A 69 -2.41 10.27 8.83
C LEU A 69 -2.03 8.80 8.67
N LEU A 70 -0.79 8.43 9.00
CA LEU A 70 -0.32 7.05 8.94
C LEU A 70 -1.07 6.14 9.91
N ALA A 71 -1.37 6.61 11.12
CA ALA A 71 -2.15 5.86 12.10
C ALA A 71 -3.57 5.55 11.58
N GLN A 72 -4.23 6.54 11.00
CA GLN A 72 -5.55 6.36 10.37
C GLN A 72 -5.47 5.39 9.19
N LEU A 73 -4.49 5.57 8.30
CA LEU A 73 -4.25 4.68 7.15
C LEU A 73 -4.04 3.23 7.60
N PHE A 74 -3.27 2.99 8.66
CA PHE A 74 -3.03 1.64 9.15
C PHE A 74 -4.28 1.02 9.79
N ASP A 75 -5.12 1.80 10.47
CA ASP A 75 -6.41 1.33 10.97
C ASP A 75 -7.37 0.99 9.81
N ASP A 76 -7.41 1.83 8.77
CA ASP A 76 -8.21 1.57 7.57
C ASP A 76 -7.74 0.30 6.84
N ALA A 77 -6.42 0.14 6.66
CA ALA A 77 -5.85 -1.07 6.10
C ALA A 77 -6.23 -2.32 6.91
N TYR A 78 -6.23 -2.19 8.24
CA TYR A 78 -6.65 -3.27 9.14
C TYR A 78 -8.13 -3.61 9.00
N ARG A 79 -9.02 -2.60 8.96
CA ARG A 79 -10.46 -2.77 8.76
C ARG A 79 -10.78 -3.40 7.42
N GLN A 80 -10.11 -2.96 6.35
CA GLN A 80 -10.27 -3.48 4.99
C GLN A 80 -9.58 -4.84 4.80
N ARG A 81 -8.89 -5.35 5.84
CA ARG A 81 -8.07 -6.57 5.79
C ARG A 81 -7.03 -6.52 4.67
N ALA A 82 -6.58 -5.33 4.29
CA ALA A 82 -5.53 -5.12 3.31
C ALA A 82 -4.19 -5.64 3.86
N ARG A 83 -3.32 -6.04 2.93
CA ARG A 83 -1.91 -6.30 3.25
C ARG A 83 -1.17 -4.98 3.29
N LEU A 84 -0.25 -4.85 4.23
CA LEU A 84 0.58 -3.67 4.38
C LEU A 84 2.03 -4.04 4.07
N ALA A 85 2.70 -3.18 3.32
CA ALA A 85 4.15 -3.14 3.22
C ALA A 85 4.60 -1.73 3.54
N LEU A 86 5.62 -1.59 4.37
CA LEU A 86 6.09 -0.30 4.85
C LEU A 86 7.60 -0.21 4.67
N LEU A 87 8.02 0.79 3.93
CA LEU A 87 9.40 1.11 3.63
C LEU A 87 9.72 2.50 4.18
N THR A 88 10.74 2.59 5.02
CA THR A 88 11.20 3.87 5.59
C THR A 88 12.48 4.30 4.91
N ALA A 89 12.50 5.50 4.35
CA ALA A 89 13.73 6.15 3.87
C ALA A 89 14.30 7.00 5.01
N SER A 90 15.31 6.49 5.70
CA SER A 90 15.96 7.18 6.82
C SER A 90 17.43 6.77 6.93
N GLY A 91 18.34 7.69 7.26
CA GLY A 91 19.74 7.33 7.42
C GLY A 91 20.45 7.18 6.08
N GLN A 92 21.25 6.11 5.96
CA GLN A 92 22.06 5.83 4.76
C GLN A 92 21.35 4.94 3.74
N ALA A 93 20.35 4.16 4.16
CA ALA A 93 19.69 3.17 3.31
C ALA A 93 18.20 3.01 3.67
N PRO A 94 17.34 2.66 2.70
CA PRO A 94 15.94 2.32 2.96
C PRO A 94 15.82 1.06 3.84
N LYS A 95 14.79 1.02 4.69
CA LYS A 95 14.53 -0.10 5.61
C LYS A 95 13.08 -0.54 5.56
N TRP A 96 12.86 -1.83 5.29
CA TRP A 96 11.54 -2.43 5.40
C TRP A 96 11.16 -2.67 6.86
N GLN A 97 9.98 -2.20 7.23
CA GLN A 97 9.39 -2.45 8.54
C GLN A 97 8.42 -3.64 8.49
N VAL A 98 7.67 -3.72 7.38
CA VAL A 98 6.69 -4.78 7.11
C VAL A 98 6.70 -5.08 5.62
N GLN A 99 6.61 -6.36 5.23
CA GLN A 99 6.61 -6.79 3.84
C GLN A 99 5.40 -7.68 3.50
N GLY A 100 4.26 -7.05 3.20
CA GLY A 100 3.07 -7.74 2.71
C GLY A 100 2.41 -8.67 3.74
N LEU A 101 2.53 -8.30 5.02
CA LEU A 101 1.79 -8.93 6.13
C LEU A 101 0.39 -8.33 6.22
N LYS A 102 -0.53 -8.98 6.93
CA LYS A 102 -1.78 -8.32 7.32
C LYS A 102 -1.44 -7.10 8.17
N ALA A 103 -2.15 -5.99 7.97
CA ALA A 103 -1.99 -4.82 8.82
C ALA A 103 -2.05 -5.27 10.29
N ALA A 104 -1.04 -4.87 11.06
CA ALA A 104 -0.84 -5.34 12.41
C ALA A 104 -0.79 -4.12 13.34
N LYS A 105 -1.32 -4.27 14.57
CA LYS A 105 -1.32 -3.21 15.58
C LYS A 105 0.09 -2.83 16.07
N ASN A 106 1.12 -3.59 15.69
CA ASN A 106 2.51 -3.38 16.10
C ASN A 106 3.18 -2.16 15.44
N LEU A 107 2.56 -1.54 14.43
CA LEU A 107 3.10 -0.34 13.78
C LEU A 107 3.03 0.93 14.64
N ALA A 108 2.26 0.95 15.72
CA ALA A 108 2.19 2.08 16.64
C ALA A 108 3.56 2.42 17.26
N HIS A 109 4.32 1.40 17.68
CA HIS A 109 5.65 1.62 18.26
C HIS A 109 6.64 2.15 17.22
N TRP A 110 6.51 1.72 15.96
CA TRP A 110 7.32 2.25 14.86
C TRP A 110 6.98 3.71 14.55
N LEU A 111 5.69 4.10 14.60
CA LEU A 111 5.28 5.50 14.42
C LEU A 111 5.91 6.44 15.45
N GLU A 112 6.08 5.99 16.69
CA GLU A 112 6.77 6.78 17.72
C GLU A 112 8.24 7.05 17.36
N GLN A 113 8.92 6.05 16.79
CA GLN A 113 10.32 6.15 16.38
C GLN A 113 10.55 6.89 15.05
N LEU A 114 9.47 7.20 14.31
CA LEU A 114 9.53 7.96 13.07
C LEU A 114 10.09 9.37 13.32
N GLY A 115 11.16 9.73 12.61
CA GLY A 115 11.84 11.04 12.69
C GLY A 115 13.22 11.03 13.35
N ALA A 116 13.73 9.88 13.81
CA ALA A 116 14.98 9.79 14.56
C ALA A 116 16.29 9.71 13.71
N GLY A 117 16.26 9.97 12.39
CA GLY A 117 17.40 9.68 11.50
C GLY A 117 17.79 10.80 10.53
N GLY A 118 19.09 11.11 10.41
CA GLY A 118 19.59 12.07 9.42
C GLY A 118 19.69 11.49 8.00
N GLY A 119 19.45 12.32 6.97
CA GLY A 119 19.56 11.94 5.55
C GLY A 119 18.32 11.26 4.96
N THR A 120 18.12 11.40 3.65
CA THR A 120 16.96 10.89 2.91
C THR A 120 17.41 10.04 1.70
N PRO A 121 17.43 8.71 1.82
CA PRO A 121 17.67 7.81 0.69
C PRO A 121 16.34 7.47 -0.05
N LEU A 122 15.46 8.45 -0.29
CA LEU A 122 14.14 8.18 -0.86
C LEU A 122 14.20 7.63 -2.29
N LEU A 123 15.18 8.06 -3.10
CA LEU A 123 15.39 7.48 -4.42
C LEU A 123 15.71 5.97 -4.33
N ALA A 124 16.59 5.58 -3.40
CA ALA A 124 16.90 4.17 -3.16
C ALA A 124 15.67 3.40 -2.67
N ALA A 125 14.85 4.00 -1.79
CA ALA A 125 13.56 3.42 -1.39
C ALA A 125 12.62 3.20 -2.58
N LEU A 126 12.48 4.17 -3.48
CA LEU A 126 11.61 4.07 -4.65
C LEU A 126 12.07 2.97 -5.61
N ILE A 127 13.38 2.86 -5.85
CA ILE A 127 13.97 1.80 -6.69
C ILE A 127 13.71 0.42 -6.07
N GLU A 128 13.98 0.28 -4.77
CA GLU A 128 13.76 -0.98 -4.06
C GLU A 128 12.28 -1.37 -4.02
N ALA A 129 11.39 -0.40 -3.77
CA ALA A 129 9.95 -0.56 -3.85
C ALA A 129 9.50 -1.03 -5.25
N GLY A 130 10.03 -0.43 -6.31
CA GLY A 130 9.73 -0.82 -7.69
C GLY A 130 10.08 -2.28 -7.97
N HIS A 131 11.29 -2.70 -7.61
CA HIS A 131 11.71 -4.10 -7.74
C HIS A 131 10.82 -5.05 -6.95
N TRP A 132 10.48 -4.67 -5.71
CA TRP A 132 9.62 -5.48 -4.84
C TRP A 132 8.19 -5.60 -5.39
N LEU A 133 7.60 -4.51 -5.89
CA LEU A 133 6.26 -4.51 -6.50
C LEU A 133 6.20 -5.43 -7.74
N VAL A 134 7.22 -5.39 -8.59
CA VAL A 134 7.32 -6.26 -9.77
C VAL A 134 7.39 -7.74 -9.35
N ALA A 135 8.27 -8.07 -8.40
CA ALA A 135 8.38 -9.44 -7.89
C ALA A 135 7.08 -9.91 -7.23
N ARG A 136 6.43 -9.04 -6.46
CA ARG A 136 5.16 -9.32 -5.78
C ARG A 136 4.03 -9.61 -6.76
N ARG A 137 3.95 -8.83 -7.85
CA ARG A 137 2.92 -8.98 -8.88
C ARG A 137 3.07 -10.28 -9.66
N LYS A 138 4.31 -10.69 -9.95
CA LYS A 138 4.58 -12.03 -10.52
C LYS A 138 4.10 -13.15 -9.60
N ARG A 139 4.24 -12.98 -8.28
CA ARG A 139 3.82 -13.98 -7.30
C ARG A 139 2.31 -13.97 -7.02
N TYR A 140 1.67 -12.80 -7.04
CA TYR A 140 0.25 -12.61 -6.75
C TYR A 140 -0.42 -11.72 -7.82
N PRO A 141 -0.72 -12.26 -9.01
CA PRO A 141 -1.21 -11.46 -10.14
C PRO A 141 -2.62 -10.88 -9.92
N ALA A 142 -3.39 -11.43 -8.99
CA ALA A 142 -4.74 -10.95 -8.65
C ALA A 142 -4.75 -9.92 -7.49
N GLU A 143 -3.60 -9.62 -6.88
CA GLU A 143 -3.46 -8.64 -5.79
C GLU A 143 -3.33 -7.22 -6.38
N GLN A 144 -4.27 -6.34 -6.06
CA GLN A 144 -4.23 -4.94 -6.41
C GLN A 144 -3.20 -4.23 -5.53
N GLN A 145 -2.29 -3.49 -6.15
CA GLN A 145 -1.21 -2.79 -5.46
C GLN A 145 -1.51 -1.30 -5.47
N ARG A 146 -1.46 -0.66 -4.30
CA ARG A 146 -1.54 0.79 -4.16
C ARG A 146 -0.30 1.30 -3.46
N LEU A 147 0.19 2.45 -3.90
CA LEU A 147 1.35 3.11 -3.31
C LEU A 147 0.93 4.39 -2.60
N LEU A 148 1.46 4.60 -1.40
CA LEU A 148 1.44 5.89 -0.71
C LEU A 148 2.88 6.31 -0.45
N VAL A 149 3.27 7.48 -0.93
CA VAL A 149 4.59 8.09 -0.64
C VAL A 149 4.36 9.31 0.24
N ILE A 150 5.05 9.39 1.37
CA ILE A 150 5.02 10.57 2.25
C ILE A 150 6.42 11.16 2.27
N THR A 151 6.56 12.42 1.85
CA THR A 151 7.87 13.11 1.78
C THR A 151 7.74 14.60 2.00
N ASP A 152 8.81 15.21 2.55
CA ASP A 152 8.94 16.66 2.74
C ASP A 152 9.50 17.38 1.51
N GLY A 153 9.64 16.68 0.38
CA GLY A 153 10.09 17.23 -0.88
C GLY A 153 11.58 17.60 -0.92
N ARG A 154 12.37 17.31 0.11
CA ARG A 154 13.79 17.72 0.20
C ARG A 154 14.74 16.83 -0.59
N LEU A 155 14.31 16.33 -1.74
CA LEU A 155 15.15 15.53 -2.61
C LEU A 155 16.08 16.43 -3.44
N LYS A 156 17.31 15.96 -3.62
CA LYS A 156 18.18 16.46 -4.68
C LYS A 156 17.70 15.87 -6.00
N VAL A 157 17.81 16.65 -7.07
CA VAL A 157 17.37 16.38 -8.46
C VAL A 157 17.27 14.89 -8.79
N ILE A 158 16.11 14.48 -9.30
CA ILE A 158 15.77 13.07 -9.46
C ILE A 158 15.82 12.71 -10.94
N ASP A 159 17.01 12.36 -11.41
CA ASP A 159 17.18 11.77 -12.74
C ASP A 159 17.00 10.25 -12.66
N GLY A 160 16.28 9.68 -13.64
CA GLY A 160 16.18 8.23 -13.82
C GLY A 160 15.12 7.50 -13.00
N LEU A 161 14.05 8.17 -12.56
CA LEU A 161 12.91 7.48 -11.93
C LEU A 161 12.24 6.52 -12.92
N SER A 162 12.18 5.25 -12.54
CA SER A 162 11.34 4.27 -13.24
C SER A 162 9.89 4.42 -12.78
N LEU A 163 8.97 4.43 -13.75
CA LEU A 163 7.53 4.43 -13.47
C LEU A 163 7.17 3.25 -12.56
N LEU A 164 6.42 3.55 -11.51
CA LEU A 164 5.88 2.52 -10.63
C LEU A 164 4.59 2.02 -11.27
N ALA A 165 4.53 0.72 -11.60
CA ALA A 165 3.40 0.12 -12.30
C ALA A 165 2.15 -0.06 -11.39
N CYS A 166 1.85 0.90 -10.52
CA CYS A 166 0.69 0.86 -9.64
C CYS A 166 0.13 2.28 -9.41
N PRO A 167 -1.19 2.42 -9.24
CA PRO A 167 -1.76 3.68 -8.81
C PRO A 167 -1.20 4.04 -7.43
N GLY A 168 -0.99 5.32 -7.19
CA GLY A 168 -0.57 5.78 -5.89
C GLY A 168 -0.67 7.28 -5.70
N LEU A 169 -0.52 7.66 -4.44
CA LEU A 169 -0.64 9.01 -3.95
C LEU A 169 0.69 9.42 -3.32
N LEU A 170 1.16 10.61 -3.66
CA LEU A 170 2.23 11.30 -2.97
C LEU A 170 1.62 12.36 -2.06
N VAL A 171 1.86 12.23 -0.76
CA VAL A 171 1.51 13.23 0.25
C VAL A 171 2.74 14.05 0.59
N ASP A 172 2.63 15.33 0.29
CA ASP A 172 3.65 16.32 0.57
C ASP A 172 3.46 16.88 1.98
N ILE A 173 4.48 16.71 2.83
CA ILE A 173 4.51 17.23 4.20
C ILE A 173 5.32 18.54 4.31
N GLU A 174 5.70 19.16 3.19
CA GLU A 174 6.47 20.40 3.11
C GLU A 174 5.66 21.62 3.59
N ARG A 175 5.63 21.82 4.90
CA ARG A 175 5.10 23.06 5.49
C ARG A 175 6.23 24.07 5.68
N GLY A 176 6.86 24.55 4.60
CA GLY A 176 7.89 25.60 4.58
C GLY A 176 7.32 27.00 4.26
N PRO A 177 8.00 28.11 4.60
CA PRO A 177 7.56 29.46 4.19
C PRO A 177 7.76 29.69 2.68
N ILE A 178 8.64 28.90 2.06
CA ILE A 178 8.85 28.81 0.62
C ILE A 178 8.63 27.35 0.26
N ARG A 179 7.71 27.10 -0.68
CA ARG A 179 7.45 25.75 -1.22
C ARG A 179 8.44 25.50 -2.34
N LEU A 180 9.25 24.45 -2.22
CA LEU A 180 10.23 24.08 -3.25
C LEU A 180 9.59 23.36 -4.43
N GLY A 181 8.37 22.83 -4.29
CA GLY A 181 7.60 22.23 -5.39
C GLY A 181 8.13 20.87 -5.89
N ARG A 182 9.21 20.36 -5.30
CA ARG A 182 9.89 19.13 -5.73
C ARG A 182 9.08 17.86 -5.49
N ALA A 183 8.26 17.84 -4.44
CA ALA A 183 7.33 16.73 -4.20
C ALA A 183 6.32 16.58 -5.34
N ARG A 184 5.88 17.71 -5.93
CA ARG A 184 4.99 17.72 -7.09
C ARG A 184 5.71 17.24 -8.35
N GLU A 185 6.95 17.66 -8.56
CA GLU A 185 7.79 17.16 -9.67
C GLU A 185 8.01 15.65 -9.56
N LEU A 186 8.27 15.14 -8.36
CA LEU A 186 8.38 13.71 -8.09
C LEU A 186 7.07 12.96 -8.40
N ALA A 187 5.92 13.51 -7.98
CA ALA A 187 4.62 12.91 -8.28
C ALA A 187 4.38 12.83 -9.79
N ILE A 188 4.72 13.88 -10.54
CA ILE A 188 4.64 13.89 -12.00
C ILE A 188 5.58 12.83 -12.60
N GLY A 189 6.84 12.78 -12.16
CA GLY A 189 7.83 11.82 -12.65
C GLY A 189 7.47 10.36 -12.38
N LEU A 190 6.76 10.09 -11.29
CA LEU A 190 6.27 8.76 -10.93
C LEU A 190 4.84 8.45 -11.40
N GLN A 191 4.14 9.42 -12.02
CA GLN A 191 2.71 9.35 -12.36
C GLN A 191 1.82 9.00 -11.15
N LEU A 192 2.10 9.65 -10.02
CA LEU A 192 1.30 9.56 -8.81
C LEU A 192 0.38 10.77 -8.67
N ASP A 193 -0.78 10.56 -8.06
CA ASP A 193 -1.60 11.66 -7.58
C ASP A 193 -0.80 12.47 -6.55
N TYR A 194 -1.00 13.78 -6.50
CA TYR A 194 -0.35 14.66 -5.54
C TYR A 194 -1.38 15.27 -4.60
N ARG A 195 -1.11 15.23 -3.29
CA ARG A 195 -1.84 16.00 -2.28
C ARG A 195 -0.87 16.63 -1.28
N HIS A 196 -1.16 17.85 -0.86
CA HIS A 196 -0.47 18.44 0.27
C HIS A 196 -1.14 18.00 1.57
N ILE A 197 -0.40 17.83 2.65
CA ILE A 197 -0.93 17.39 3.96
C ILE A 197 -1.96 18.37 4.58
N ASP A 198 -2.04 19.60 4.07
CA ASP A 198 -3.10 20.55 4.47
C ASP A 198 -4.44 20.28 3.77
N ASP A 199 -4.44 19.53 2.67
CA ASP A 199 -5.61 19.22 1.86
C ASP A 199 -6.16 17.82 2.15
N VAL A 200 -5.70 17.19 3.24
CA VAL A 200 -6.02 15.80 3.65
C VAL A 200 -6.89 15.79 4.89
#